data_AF-C2FS65-F1
#
_entry.id   AF-C2FS65-F1
#
_cell.length_a   1.000
_cell.length_b   1.000
_cell.length_c   1.000
_cell.angle_alpha   90.00
_cell.angle_beta   90.00
_cell.angle_gamma   90.00
#
_symmetry.space_group_name_H-M   'P 1'
#
loop_
_entity.id
_entity.type
_entity.pdbx_description
1 polymer ?
#
loop_
_entity_poly.entity_id
_entity_poly.type
_entity_poly.pdbx_seq_one_letter_code
_entity_poly.pdbx_strand_id
1 'polypeptide(L)'
;MAKEQISIFDMFKIGVGPSSSHTLGPWRAAQQFTKVLEDKGVLGDVEAVKILLYGSLAKTGVGHGTDIAILLGLSGDDPVTCDVNQITPKVEHIKAAHELVLAGKHVIPFSFKEDLLFLFQESLPFHPNAVTFQAFLKGEKAVSETYYSIGGGFVVQEGDDSGFLSEIDLPFPIDTAQELMLACMRTGLKISDVVMENESAWRSEEETKAGVLRIFTAIKECIYRGCHTSGVLPGGLNVERRAAKLK
;
A
#
# COMPACT_ATOMS: atom_id res chain seq x y z
N MET A 1 7.46 3.80 -26.52
CA MET A 1 6.75 3.31 -25.33
C MET A 1 7.79 3.07 -24.28
N ALA A 2 7.65 3.66 -23.09
CA ALA A 2 8.53 3.34 -21.98
C ALA A 2 8.45 1.84 -21.71
N LYS A 3 9.59 1.15 -21.63
CA LYS A 3 9.61 -0.27 -21.27
C LYS A 3 9.46 -0.36 -19.75
N GLU A 4 8.37 -0.96 -19.28
CA GLU A 4 8.23 -1.28 -17.86
C GLU A 4 9.21 -2.38 -17.49
N GLN A 5 10.10 -2.08 -16.54
CA GLN A 5 11.08 -3.00 -15.99
C GLN A 5 10.63 -3.40 -14.58
N ILE A 6 10.49 -4.70 -14.34
CA ILE A 6 9.89 -5.25 -13.13
C ILE A 6 10.95 -6.01 -12.35
N SER A 7 11.14 -5.65 -11.08
CA SER A 7 11.94 -6.41 -10.13
C SER A 7 11.10 -7.48 -9.42
N ILE A 8 11.74 -8.52 -8.89
CA ILE A 8 11.10 -9.49 -8.00
C ILE A 8 10.43 -8.83 -6.80
N PHE A 9 10.91 -7.67 -6.34
CA PHE A 9 10.32 -6.93 -5.22
C PHE A 9 9.12 -6.08 -5.63
N ASP A 10 8.89 -5.87 -6.92
CA ASP A 10 7.63 -5.33 -7.42
C ASP A 10 6.53 -6.39 -7.43
N MET A 11 6.91 -7.66 -7.63
CA MET A 11 6.00 -8.80 -7.59
C MET A 11 5.69 -9.25 -6.16
N PHE A 12 6.70 -9.36 -5.31
CA PHE A 12 6.59 -9.86 -3.95
C PHE A 12 6.79 -8.74 -2.93
N LYS A 13 5.67 -8.16 -2.48
CA LYS A 13 5.65 -7.09 -1.47
C LYS A 13 5.13 -7.61 -0.14
N ILE A 14 5.87 -7.31 0.93
CA ILE A 14 5.38 -7.50 2.30
C ILE A 14 4.36 -6.39 2.57
N GLY A 15 3.25 -6.73 3.20
CA GLY A 15 2.20 -5.78 3.54
C GLY A 15 1.08 -6.42 4.35
N VAL A 16 0.06 -5.63 4.64
CA VAL A 16 -1.15 -6.07 5.34
C VAL A 16 -2.26 -6.37 4.34
N GLY A 17 -2.93 -7.52 4.52
CA GLY A 17 -4.13 -7.88 3.77
C GLY A 17 -5.38 -7.12 4.23
N PRO A 18 -6.55 -7.36 3.60
CA PRO A 18 -6.84 -8.43 2.67
C PRO A 18 -6.55 -8.12 1.19
N SER A 19 -6.27 -6.87 0.80
CA SER A 19 -6.17 -6.49 -0.62
C SER A 19 -5.05 -5.49 -0.92
N SER A 20 -4.22 -5.78 -1.91
CA SER A 20 -3.15 -4.85 -2.30
C SER A 20 -3.69 -3.53 -2.91
N SER A 21 -4.78 -3.58 -3.66
CA SER A 21 -5.35 -2.37 -4.31
C SER A 21 -6.24 -1.56 -3.36
N HIS A 22 -6.89 -2.20 -2.39
CA HIS A 22 -7.85 -1.54 -1.50
C HIS A 22 -7.31 -1.37 -0.07
N THR A 23 -6.18 -1.98 0.29
CA THR A 23 -5.49 -1.80 1.58
C THR A 23 -4.15 -1.09 1.36
N LEU A 24 -3.21 -1.71 0.64
CA LEU A 24 -1.84 -1.18 0.54
C LEU A 24 -1.76 0.14 -0.24
N GLY A 25 -2.46 0.25 -1.38
CA GLY A 25 -2.50 1.48 -2.17
C GLY A 25 -3.01 2.69 -1.36
N PRO A 26 -4.24 2.65 -0.81
CA PRO A 26 -4.77 3.73 0.02
C PRO A 26 -3.90 4.08 1.24
N TRP A 27 -3.26 3.09 1.87
CA TRP A 27 -2.31 3.32 2.95
C TRP A 27 -1.11 4.14 2.48
N ARG A 28 -0.50 3.77 1.34
CA ARG A 28 0.64 4.50 0.75
C ARG A 28 0.22 5.90 0.29
N ALA A 29 -0.99 6.07 -0.26
CA ALA A 29 -1.53 7.38 -0.61
C ALA A 29 -1.64 8.31 0.60
N ALA A 30 -2.11 7.79 1.74
CA ALA A 30 -2.18 8.54 2.99
C ALA A 30 -0.79 8.93 3.53
N GLN A 31 0.21 8.04 3.41
CA GLN A 31 1.60 8.35 3.76
C GLN A 31 2.21 9.41 2.83
N GLN A 32 1.94 9.34 1.52
CA GLN A 32 2.38 10.37 0.56
C GLN A 32 1.75 11.72 0.90
N PHE A 33 0.46 11.75 1.22
CA PHE A 33 -0.23 12.98 1.60
C PHE A 33 0.36 13.62 2.87
N THR A 34 0.57 12.84 3.93
CA THR A 34 1.19 13.36 5.17
C THR A 34 2.60 13.88 4.92
N LYS A 35 3.38 13.19 4.08
CA LYS A 35 4.70 13.68 3.65
C LYS A 35 4.61 15.01 2.89
N VAL A 36 3.64 15.18 2.00
CA VAL A 36 3.41 16.47 1.30
C VAL A 36 3.14 17.61 2.30
N LEU A 37 2.39 17.35 3.38
CA LEU A 37 2.15 18.35 4.43
C LEU A 37 3.42 18.67 5.23
N GLU A 38 4.26 17.68 5.49
CA GLU A 38 5.57 17.85 6.14
C GLU A 38 6.54 18.64 5.27
N ASP A 39 6.68 18.26 3.99
CA ASP A 39 7.57 18.90 3.02
C ASP A 39 7.18 20.37 2.77
N LYS A 40 5.87 20.68 2.80
CA LYS A 40 5.34 22.05 2.74
C LYS A 40 5.50 22.81 4.07
N GLY A 41 5.89 22.14 5.16
CA GLY A 41 6.03 22.75 6.49
C GLY A 41 4.71 23.16 7.15
N VAL A 42 3.58 22.62 6.70
CA VAL A 42 2.22 23.02 7.14
C VAL A 42 1.54 22.00 8.05
N LEU A 43 2.17 20.86 8.35
CA LEU A 43 1.59 19.80 9.18
C LEU A 43 1.04 20.31 10.52
N GLY A 44 1.76 21.20 11.21
CA GLY A 44 1.35 21.74 12.51
C GLY A 44 0.23 22.79 12.44
N ASP A 45 -0.11 23.25 11.24
CA ASP A 45 -1.20 24.21 11.00
C ASP A 45 -2.50 23.53 10.58
N VAL A 46 -2.51 22.20 10.42
CA VAL A 46 -3.71 21.43 10.06
C VAL A 46 -4.70 21.44 11.21
N GLU A 47 -5.93 21.87 10.95
CA GLU A 47 -7.04 21.91 11.90
C GLU A 47 -8.02 20.75 11.68
N ALA A 48 -8.18 20.30 10.43
CA ALA A 48 -9.06 19.20 10.07
C ALA A 48 -8.56 18.50 8.79
N VAL A 49 -8.91 17.22 8.64
CA VAL A 49 -8.68 16.46 7.41
C VAL A 49 -9.99 15.82 6.97
N LYS A 50 -10.32 15.96 5.68
CA LYS A 50 -11.38 15.18 5.02
C LYS A 50 -10.79 14.22 4.00
N ILE A 51 -11.36 13.03 3.96
CA ILE A 51 -10.99 11.96 3.05
C ILE A 51 -12.22 11.62 2.22
N LEU A 52 -12.07 11.66 0.90
CA LEU A 52 -13.13 11.36 -0.04
C LEU A 52 -12.72 10.12 -0.86
N LEU A 53 -13.49 9.05 -0.72
CA LEU A 53 -13.30 7.80 -1.46
C LEU A 53 -14.27 7.74 -2.62
N TYR A 54 -13.77 7.38 -3.80
CA TYR A 54 -14.54 7.36 -5.04
C TYR A 54 -14.62 5.95 -5.64
N GLY A 55 -15.61 5.75 -6.52
CA GLY A 55 -15.69 4.60 -7.42
C GLY A 55 -15.66 3.24 -6.72
N SER A 56 -14.81 2.33 -7.22
CA SER A 56 -14.70 0.97 -6.68
C SER A 56 -14.09 0.96 -5.27
N LEU A 57 -13.22 1.93 -4.96
CA LEU A 57 -12.63 2.10 -3.65
C LEU A 57 -13.70 2.46 -2.60
N ALA A 58 -14.65 3.32 -2.94
CA ALA A 58 -15.80 3.61 -2.07
C ALA A 58 -16.70 2.38 -1.87
N LYS A 59 -17.06 1.71 -2.97
CA LYS A 59 -18.07 0.63 -2.97
C LYS A 59 -17.63 -0.60 -2.19
N THR A 60 -16.35 -0.95 -2.26
CA THR A 60 -15.83 -2.19 -1.68
C THR A 60 -14.85 -1.94 -0.53
N GLY A 61 -14.54 -0.68 -0.22
CA GLY A 61 -13.46 -0.31 0.69
C GLY A 61 -13.63 -0.85 2.10
N VAL A 62 -14.84 -0.83 2.66
CA VAL A 62 -15.12 -1.35 4.02
C VAL A 62 -14.79 -2.84 4.12
N GLY A 63 -15.20 -3.64 3.12
CA GLY A 63 -14.93 -5.08 3.11
C GLY A 63 -13.44 -5.41 2.90
N HIS A 64 -12.67 -4.48 2.34
CA HIS A 64 -11.25 -4.62 2.09
C HIS A 64 -10.36 -3.83 3.08
N GLY A 65 -10.94 -3.20 4.10
CA GLY A 65 -10.21 -2.43 5.10
C GLY A 65 -9.55 -1.14 4.58
N THR A 66 -10.11 -0.51 3.54
CA THR A 66 -9.61 0.77 3.01
C THR A 66 -9.69 1.90 4.03
N ASP A 67 -10.78 1.95 4.79
CA ASP A 67 -10.95 2.88 5.90
C ASP A 67 -9.82 2.73 6.92
N ILE A 68 -9.58 1.49 7.36
CA ILE A 68 -8.52 1.14 8.30
C ILE A 68 -7.15 1.54 7.74
N ALA A 69 -6.86 1.17 6.49
CA ALA A 69 -5.60 1.47 5.83
C ALA A 69 -5.30 2.98 5.76
N ILE A 70 -6.32 3.78 5.45
CA ILE A 70 -6.16 5.24 5.39
C ILE A 70 -5.89 5.82 6.77
N LEU A 71 -6.63 5.41 7.81
CA LEU A 71 -6.41 5.92 9.16
C LEU A 71 -4.99 5.62 9.67
N LEU A 72 -4.51 4.40 9.43
CA LEU A 72 -3.16 4.00 9.82
C LEU A 72 -2.08 4.72 9.00
N GLY A 73 -2.30 4.88 7.69
CA GLY A 73 -1.40 5.63 6.83
C GLY A 73 -1.30 7.11 7.21
N LEU A 74 -2.43 7.76 7.51
CA LEU A 74 -2.46 9.13 8.03
C LEU A 74 -1.82 9.21 9.42
N SER A 75 -1.91 8.15 10.23
CA SER A 75 -1.28 8.06 11.55
C SER A 75 0.24 7.82 11.50
N GLY A 76 0.82 7.63 10.31
CA GLY A 76 2.24 7.38 10.10
C GLY A 76 2.68 5.93 10.29
N ASP A 77 1.76 4.97 10.42
CA ASP A 77 2.12 3.55 10.48
C ASP A 77 2.65 3.07 9.12
N ASP A 78 3.62 2.16 9.12
CA ASP A 78 4.11 1.51 7.89
C ASP A 78 3.44 0.14 7.68
N PRO A 79 2.79 -0.11 6.52
CA PRO A 79 2.11 -1.38 6.25
C PRO A 79 3.05 -2.59 6.19
N VAL A 80 4.37 -2.40 6.09
CA VAL A 80 5.39 -3.46 6.08
C VAL A 80 5.78 -3.87 7.49
N THR A 81 5.81 -2.93 8.43
CA THR A 81 6.38 -3.13 9.78
C THR A 81 5.38 -2.97 10.92
N CYS A 82 4.12 -2.59 10.64
CA CYS A 82 3.13 -2.39 11.69
C CYS A 82 2.82 -3.70 12.44
N ASP A 83 2.62 -3.61 13.75
CA ASP A 83 2.07 -4.72 14.52
C ASP A 83 0.59 -4.90 14.15
N VAL A 84 0.31 -5.94 13.38
CA VAL A 84 -1.04 -6.29 12.93
C VAL A 84 -2.04 -6.52 14.07
N ASN A 85 -1.57 -6.78 15.30
CA ASN A 85 -2.43 -6.92 16.47
C ASN A 85 -2.88 -5.57 17.03
N GLN A 86 -2.16 -4.48 16.73
CA GLN A 86 -2.52 -3.12 17.16
C GLN A 86 -3.45 -2.40 16.18
N ILE A 87 -3.66 -2.95 14.98
CA ILE A 87 -4.54 -2.37 13.95
C ILE A 87 -5.94 -2.11 14.50
N THR A 88 -6.60 -3.13 15.04
CA THR A 88 -7.98 -3.00 15.55
C THR A 88 -8.06 -2.06 16.75
N PRO A 89 -7.25 -2.24 17.82
CA PRO A 89 -7.24 -1.31 18.97
C PRO A 89 -7.01 0.14 18.58
N LYS A 90 -6.08 0.42 17.64
CA LYS A 90 -5.75 1.78 17.22
C LYS A 90 -6.90 2.44 16.47
N VAL A 91 -7.56 1.72 15.57
CA VAL A 91 -8.74 2.23 14.84
C VAL A 91 -9.91 2.46 15.78
N GLU A 92 -10.14 1.57 16.74
CA GLU A 92 -11.18 1.74 17.76
C GLU A 92 -10.89 2.96 18.64
N HIS A 93 -9.64 3.18 19.00
CA HIS A 93 -9.22 4.37 19.75
C HIS A 93 -9.49 5.66 18.98
N ILE A 94 -9.10 5.76 17.70
CA ILE A 94 -9.39 6.91 16.84
C ILE A 94 -10.89 7.21 16.81
N LYS A 95 -11.72 6.17 16.63
CA LYS A 95 -13.18 6.29 16.60
C LYS A 95 -13.76 6.76 17.94
N ALA A 96 -13.24 6.27 19.06
CA ALA A 96 -13.73 6.61 20.39
C ALA A 96 -13.29 8.01 20.84
N ALA A 97 -12.02 8.35 20.60
CA ALA A 97 -11.42 9.62 20.98
C ALA A 97 -11.90 10.79 20.10
N HIS A 98 -12.36 10.51 18.89
CA HIS A 98 -12.66 11.52 17.86
C HIS A 98 -11.43 12.38 17.54
N GLU A 99 -10.25 11.75 17.52
CA GLU A 99 -8.96 12.38 17.28
C GLU A 99 -8.10 11.51 16.37
N LEU A 100 -7.29 12.15 15.53
CA LEU A 100 -6.32 11.51 14.66
C LEU A 100 -4.95 12.16 14.84
N VAL A 101 -3.90 11.34 15.00
CA VAL A 101 -2.53 11.82 15.15
C VAL A 101 -1.83 11.79 13.80
N LEU A 102 -1.91 12.86 13.03
CA LEU A 102 -1.31 12.97 11.70
C LEU A 102 0.21 12.80 11.75
N ALA A 103 0.72 11.93 10.87
CA ALA A 103 2.12 11.53 10.77
C ALA A 103 2.74 11.07 12.11
N GLY A 104 1.91 10.68 13.09
CA GLY A 104 2.35 10.36 14.45
C GLY A 104 2.85 11.58 15.25
N LYS A 105 2.61 12.81 14.78
CA LYS A 105 3.19 14.05 15.32
C LYS A 105 2.16 15.09 15.75
N HIS A 106 1.07 15.24 15.01
CA HIS A 106 0.12 16.34 15.20
C HIS A 106 -1.30 15.84 15.41
N VAL A 107 -1.90 16.14 16.57
CA VAL A 107 -3.25 15.71 16.91
C VAL A 107 -4.26 16.67 16.32
N ILE A 108 -5.26 16.14 15.62
CA ILE A 108 -6.40 16.89 15.10
C ILE A 108 -7.72 16.26 15.55
N PRO A 109 -8.79 17.05 15.72
CA PRO A 109 -10.13 16.49 15.81
C PRO A 109 -10.48 15.73 14.53
N PHE A 110 -11.07 14.56 14.68
CA PHE A 110 -11.43 13.69 13.57
C PHE A 110 -12.67 12.85 13.87
N SER A 111 -13.74 13.07 13.11
CA SER A 111 -14.94 12.25 13.16
C SER A 111 -14.90 11.20 12.05
N PHE A 112 -14.77 9.93 12.43
CA PHE A 112 -14.77 8.81 11.47
C PHE A 112 -15.97 8.82 10.51
N LYS A 113 -17.13 9.33 10.96
CA LYS A 113 -18.35 9.34 10.15
C LYS A 113 -18.44 10.55 9.20
N GLU A 114 -17.98 11.71 9.65
CA GLU A 114 -18.16 12.98 8.93
C GLU A 114 -16.95 13.33 8.05
N ASP A 115 -15.76 12.85 8.43
CA ASP A 115 -14.50 13.21 7.79
C ASP A 115 -13.97 12.12 6.85
N LEU A 116 -14.49 10.88 6.94
CA LEU A 116 -14.21 9.80 5.98
C LEU A 116 -15.47 9.50 5.16
N LEU A 117 -15.53 10.08 3.96
CA LEU A 117 -16.71 10.04 3.10
C LEU A 117 -16.56 8.99 1.99
N PHE A 118 -17.58 8.12 1.89
CA PHE A 118 -17.69 7.13 0.83
C PHE A 118 -18.64 7.63 -0.25
N LEU A 119 -18.08 8.13 -1.36
CA LEU A 119 -18.86 8.70 -2.46
C LEU A 119 -19.23 7.60 -3.46
N PHE A 120 -20.22 6.78 -3.07
CA PHE A 120 -20.62 5.58 -3.81
C PHE A 120 -21.09 5.82 -5.26
N GLN A 121 -21.58 7.03 -5.54
CA GLN A 121 -22.12 7.42 -6.85
C GLN A 121 -21.13 8.24 -7.69
N GLU A 122 -20.01 8.64 -7.10
CA GLU A 122 -19.02 9.48 -7.76
C GLU A 122 -17.80 8.65 -8.19
N SER A 123 -17.23 9.00 -9.32
CA SER A 123 -16.01 8.39 -9.85
C SER A 123 -15.20 9.45 -10.57
N LEU A 124 -13.87 9.40 -10.42
CA LEU A 124 -12.98 10.30 -11.13
C LEU A 124 -12.62 9.74 -12.51
N PRO A 125 -12.31 10.60 -13.50
CA PRO A 125 -12.13 10.18 -14.90
C PRO A 125 -10.93 9.26 -15.17
N PHE A 126 -9.86 9.36 -14.37
CA PHE A 126 -8.60 8.65 -14.64
C PHE A 126 -8.66 7.17 -14.26
N HIS A 127 -9.06 6.85 -13.03
CA HIS A 127 -9.13 5.47 -12.55
C HIS A 127 -10.22 5.30 -11.47
N PRO A 128 -10.97 4.17 -11.46
CA PRO A 128 -12.09 3.96 -10.54
C PRO A 128 -11.69 3.78 -9.07
N ASN A 129 -10.41 3.53 -8.78
CA ASN A 129 -9.90 3.47 -7.40
C ASN A 129 -9.18 4.78 -7.11
N ALA A 130 -9.91 5.74 -6.55
CA ALA A 130 -9.37 7.06 -6.24
C ALA A 130 -9.70 7.49 -4.80
N VAL A 131 -8.78 8.24 -4.21
CA VAL A 131 -8.93 8.91 -2.92
C VAL A 131 -8.44 10.34 -3.02
N THR A 132 -9.21 11.28 -2.49
CA THR A 132 -8.77 12.67 -2.32
C THR A 132 -8.64 12.96 -0.84
N PHE A 133 -7.49 13.52 -0.45
CA PHE A 133 -7.24 14.01 0.89
C PHE A 133 -7.28 15.53 0.88
N GLN A 134 -8.00 16.12 1.84
CA GLN A 134 -8.12 17.56 2.01
C GLN A 134 -7.72 17.93 3.44
N ALA A 135 -6.61 18.64 3.61
CA ALA A 135 -6.23 19.23 4.89
C ALA A 135 -6.64 20.69 4.92
N PHE A 136 -7.44 21.06 5.91
CA PHE A 136 -7.82 22.45 6.20
C PHE A 136 -6.83 23.01 7.21
N LEU A 137 -6.19 24.11 6.86
CA LEU A 137 -5.16 24.78 7.65
C LEU A 137 -5.75 26.03 8.32
N LYS A 138 -5.05 26.50 9.35
CA LYS A 138 -5.28 27.84 9.92
C LYS A 138 -5.33 28.92 8.83
N GLY A 139 -6.31 29.82 8.94
CA GLY A 139 -6.44 30.98 8.07
C GLY A 139 -7.04 30.69 6.69
N GLU A 140 -8.05 29.80 6.63
CA GLU A 140 -8.85 29.48 5.43
C GLU A 140 -8.06 28.91 4.24
N LYS A 141 -6.87 28.37 4.50
CA LYS A 141 -6.08 27.66 3.49
C LYS A 141 -6.41 26.17 3.50
N ALA A 142 -6.27 25.52 2.35
CA ALA A 142 -6.41 24.08 2.25
C ALA A 142 -5.35 23.48 1.31
N VAL A 143 -4.94 22.26 1.60
CA VAL A 143 -4.13 21.41 0.72
C VAL A 143 -4.98 20.23 0.31
N SER A 144 -5.14 20.03 -1.00
CA SER A 144 -5.94 18.95 -1.57
C SER A 144 -5.08 18.14 -2.52
N GLU A 145 -5.01 16.83 -2.34
CA GLU A 145 -4.24 15.92 -3.19
C GLU A 145 -5.07 14.67 -3.52
N THR A 146 -5.13 14.31 -4.80
CA THR A 146 -5.85 13.14 -5.30
C THR A 146 -4.86 12.05 -5.69
N TYR A 147 -5.17 10.80 -5.32
CA TYR A 147 -4.34 9.64 -5.61
C TYR A 147 -5.16 8.50 -6.19
N TYR A 148 -4.53 7.74 -7.07
CA TYR A 148 -5.12 6.60 -7.77
C TYR A 148 -4.38 5.31 -7.44
N SER A 149 -5.12 4.30 -6.96
CA SER A 149 -4.57 2.96 -6.70
C SER A 149 -4.74 2.07 -7.93
N ILE A 150 -3.65 1.93 -8.70
CA ILE A 150 -3.66 1.28 -10.03
C ILE A 150 -3.34 -0.23 -9.99
N GLY A 151 -3.13 -0.80 -8.80
CA GLY A 151 -2.87 -2.24 -8.61
C GLY A 151 -1.47 -2.53 -8.07
N GLY A 152 -1.24 -3.74 -7.54
CA GLY A 152 0.08 -4.14 -6.99
C GLY A 152 0.59 -3.30 -5.80
N GLY A 153 -0.30 -2.52 -5.16
CA GLY A 153 0.07 -1.56 -4.12
C GLY A 153 0.71 -0.26 -4.64
N PHE A 154 0.73 -0.05 -5.97
CA PHE A 154 1.21 1.19 -6.59
C PHE A 154 0.14 2.28 -6.51
N VAL A 155 0.61 3.52 -6.32
CA VAL A 155 -0.21 4.72 -6.20
C VAL A 155 0.37 5.79 -7.10
N VAL A 156 -0.50 6.45 -7.87
CA VAL A 156 -0.14 7.58 -8.72
C VAL A 156 -0.87 8.82 -8.23
N GLN A 157 -0.17 9.94 -8.10
CA GLN A 157 -0.77 11.23 -7.76
C GLN A 157 -1.39 11.84 -9.02
N GLU A 158 -2.55 12.49 -8.88
CA GLU A 158 -3.19 13.20 -9.99
C GLU A 158 -2.28 14.32 -10.53
N GLY A 159 -2.09 14.34 -11.85
CA GLY A 159 -1.21 15.32 -12.51
C GLY A 159 0.27 14.95 -12.49
N ASP A 160 0.63 13.81 -11.91
CA ASP A 160 1.98 13.26 -12.00
C ASP A 160 2.13 12.44 -13.30
N ASP A 161 2.61 13.10 -14.35
CA ASP A 161 2.99 12.49 -15.64
C ASP A 161 4.35 11.76 -15.57
N SER A 162 4.98 11.68 -14.38
CA SER A 162 6.16 10.84 -14.22
C SER A 162 5.75 9.37 -14.28
N GLY A 163 5.66 8.86 -15.51
CA GLY A 163 5.63 7.44 -15.79
C GLY A 163 6.71 6.77 -14.96
N PHE A 164 6.28 5.99 -13.98
CA PHE A 164 7.16 5.30 -13.07
C PHE A 164 8.13 4.43 -13.89
N LEU A 165 9.38 4.41 -13.42
CA LEU A 165 10.53 3.61 -13.83
C LEU A 165 11.57 4.43 -14.60
N SER A 166 12.64 4.78 -13.89
CA SER A 166 13.93 5.09 -14.51
C SER A 166 14.28 3.95 -15.47
N GLU A 167 14.58 4.25 -16.72
CA GLU A 167 15.16 3.27 -17.64
C GLU A 167 16.49 2.78 -17.06
N ILE A 168 16.49 1.55 -16.55
CA ILE A 168 17.66 0.86 -16.00
C ILE A 168 18.18 -0.09 -17.06
N ASP A 169 19.49 -0.09 -17.28
CA ASP A 169 20.06 -1.01 -18.26
C ASP A 169 20.17 -2.42 -17.67
N LEU A 170 19.27 -3.32 -18.09
CA LEU A 170 19.26 -4.70 -17.63
C LEU A 170 20.28 -5.52 -18.44
N PRO A 171 21.18 -6.28 -17.79
CA PRO A 171 22.11 -7.17 -18.49
C PRO A 171 21.43 -8.18 -19.42
N PHE A 172 20.23 -8.64 -19.06
CA PHE A 172 19.42 -9.57 -19.84
C PHE A 172 17.99 -9.05 -19.99
N PRO A 173 17.72 -8.11 -20.92
CA PRO A 173 16.36 -7.65 -21.17
C PRO A 173 15.54 -8.77 -21.82
N ILE A 174 14.41 -9.12 -21.21
CA ILE A 174 13.59 -10.29 -21.59
C ILE A 174 12.13 -9.86 -21.60
N ASP A 175 11.55 -9.85 -22.80
CA ASP A 175 10.13 -9.55 -23.05
C ASP A 175 9.35 -10.84 -23.37
N THR A 176 10.02 -11.90 -23.83
CA THR A 176 9.38 -13.18 -24.21
C THR A 176 10.04 -14.42 -23.62
N ALA A 177 9.27 -15.51 -23.51
CA ALA A 177 9.79 -16.81 -23.09
C ALA A 177 10.92 -17.34 -23.98
N GLN A 178 10.89 -17.02 -25.28
CA GLN A 178 11.93 -17.42 -26.23
C GLN A 178 13.25 -16.69 -25.98
N GLU A 179 13.21 -15.39 -25.65
CA GLU A 179 14.40 -14.62 -25.26
C GLU A 179 15.02 -15.13 -23.97
N LEU A 180 14.20 -15.45 -22.95
CA LEU A 180 14.67 -16.07 -21.71
C LEU A 180 15.40 -17.39 -21.98
N MET A 181 14.81 -18.25 -22.81
CA MET A 181 15.41 -19.54 -23.18
C MET A 181 16.73 -19.34 -23.92
N LEU A 182 16.79 -18.42 -24.88
CA LEU A 182 18.03 -18.09 -25.60
C LEU A 182 19.11 -17.53 -24.66
N ALA A 183 18.75 -16.70 -23.69
CA ALA A 183 19.68 -16.17 -22.70
C ALA A 183 20.29 -17.29 -21.85
N CYS A 184 19.46 -18.22 -21.36
CA CYS A 184 19.92 -19.39 -20.60
C CYS A 184 20.82 -20.29 -21.45
N MET A 185 20.45 -20.56 -22.71
CA MET A 185 21.24 -21.40 -23.62
C MET A 185 22.60 -20.79 -23.98
N ARG A 186 22.67 -19.46 -24.16
CA ARG A 186 23.90 -18.76 -24.52
C ARG A 186 24.88 -18.62 -23.36
N THR A 187 24.38 -18.46 -22.14
CA THR A 187 25.20 -18.21 -20.95
C THR A 187 25.49 -19.48 -20.14
N GLY A 188 24.64 -20.51 -20.28
CA GLY A 188 24.65 -21.68 -19.40
C GLY A 188 24.03 -21.43 -18.02
N LEU A 189 23.52 -20.22 -17.77
CA LEU A 189 22.87 -19.84 -16.51
C LEU A 189 21.48 -20.45 -16.38
N LYS A 190 21.04 -20.70 -15.14
CA LYS A 190 19.64 -21.02 -14.86
C LYS A 190 18.80 -19.74 -14.94
N ILE A 191 17.49 -19.87 -15.08
CA ILE A 191 16.55 -18.74 -15.04
C ILE A 191 16.76 -17.89 -13.78
N SER A 192 16.95 -18.51 -12.61
CA SER A 192 17.21 -17.79 -11.35
C SER A 192 18.47 -16.94 -11.38
N ASP A 193 19.51 -17.42 -12.08
CA ASP A 193 20.79 -16.74 -12.14
C ASP A 193 20.70 -15.59 -13.16
N VAL A 194 20.00 -15.77 -14.28
CA VAL A 194 19.65 -14.68 -15.21
C VAL A 194 18.84 -13.59 -14.51
N VAL A 195 17.86 -13.96 -13.68
CA VAL A 195 17.09 -12.99 -12.88
C VAL A 195 18.00 -12.30 -11.86
N MET A 196 18.90 -13.01 -11.20
CA MET A 196 19.85 -12.40 -10.26
C MET A 196 20.76 -11.37 -10.95
N GLU A 197 21.26 -11.67 -12.15
CA GLU A 197 22.06 -10.74 -12.94
C GLU A 197 21.26 -9.47 -13.31
N ASN A 198 19.97 -9.60 -13.63
CA ASN A 198 19.11 -8.45 -13.82
C ASN A 198 18.87 -7.65 -12.53
N GLU A 199 18.66 -8.34 -11.40
CA GLU A 199 18.47 -7.68 -10.10
C GLU A 199 19.68 -6.82 -9.68
N SER A 200 20.88 -7.21 -10.10
CA SER A 200 22.12 -6.46 -9.92
C SER A 200 22.11 -5.06 -10.51
N ALA A 201 21.20 -4.78 -11.46
CA ALA A 201 21.03 -3.44 -12.03
C ALA A 201 20.35 -2.46 -11.06
N TRP A 202 19.56 -2.96 -10.10
CA TRP A 202 18.90 -2.13 -9.08
C TRP A 202 19.66 -2.09 -7.75
N ARG A 203 20.32 -3.19 -7.36
CA ARG A 203 20.95 -3.34 -6.04
C ARG A 203 21.94 -4.51 -6.01
N SER A 204 22.77 -4.59 -4.98
CA SER A 204 23.75 -5.68 -4.86
C SER A 204 23.10 -7.07 -4.72
N GLU A 205 23.88 -8.12 -5.02
CA GLU A 205 23.47 -9.52 -4.82
C GLU A 205 23.15 -9.79 -3.34
N GLU A 206 23.94 -9.22 -2.42
CA GLU A 206 23.73 -9.32 -0.97
C GLU A 206 22.38 -8.71 -0.56
N GLU A 207 22.06 -7.51 -1.05
CA GLU A 207 20.77 -6.85 -0.77
C GLU A 207 19.59 -7.63 -1.35
N THR A 208 19.75 -8.18 -2.56
CA THR A 208 18.73 -9.02 -3.20
C THR A 208 18.49 -10.29 -2.39
N LYS A 209 19.53 -11.02 -2.00
CA LYS A 209 19.42 -12.22 -1.16
C LYS A 209 18.79 -11.90 0.20
N ALA A 210 19.21 -10.81 0.84
CA ALA A 210 18.63 -10.38 2.11
C ALA A 210 17.14 -10.05 1.97
N GLY A 211 16.74 -9.34 0.91
CA GLY A 211 15.34 -9.02 0.63
C GLY A 211 14.47 -10.25 0.40
N VAL A 212 14.94 -11.21 -0.39
CA VAL A 212 14.24 -12.50 -0.61
C VAL A 212 14.08 -13.27 0.69
N LEU A 213 15.11 -13.30 1.54
CA LEU A 213 15.04 -13.99 2.83
C LEU A 213 14.05 -13.32 3.81
N ARG A 214 13.93 -11.98 3.77
CA ARG A 214 12.90 -11.25 4.53
C ARG A 214 11.49 -11.65 4.09
N ILE A 215 11.24 -11.71 2.78
CA ILE A 215 9.94 -12.16 2.23
C ILE A 215 9.65 -13.60 2.68
N PHE A 216 10.63 -14.50 2.57
CA PHE A 216 10.48 -15.88 3.01
C PHE A 216 10.15 -15.99 4.51
N THR A 217 10.79 -15.17 5.33
CA THR A 217 10.52 -15.11 6.78
C THR A 217 9.09 -14.65 7.05
N ALA A 218 8.65 -13.57 6.39
CA ALA A 218 7.27 -13.08 6.50
C ALA A 218 6.23 -14.13 6.07
N ILE A 219 6.50 -14.89 4.99
CA ILE A 219 5.65 -16.00 4.57
C ILE A 219 5.55 -17.07 5.66
N LYS A 220 6.68 -17.49 6.25
CA LYS A 220 6.70 -18.49 7.33
C LYS A 220 5.93 -18.02 8.55
N GLU A 221 6.11 -16.77 8.96
CA GLU A 221 5.40 -16.18 10.10
C GLU A 221 3.89 -16.08 9.83
N CYS A 222 3.50 -15.69 8.61
CA CYS A 222 2.10 -15.65 8.18
C CYS A 222 1.46 -17.05 8.24
N ILE A 223 2.15 -18.09 7.74
CA ILE A 223 1.70 -19.49 7.84
C ILE A 223 1.56 -19.90 9.31
N TYR A 224 2.59 -19.64 10.12
CA TYR A 224 2.59 -19.97 11.54
C TYR A 224 1.38 -19.34 12.25
N ARG A 225 1.15 -18.03 12.05
CA ARG A 225 0.02 -17.29 12.60
C ARG A 225 -1.31 -17.89 12.12
N GLY A 226 -1.46 -18.12 10.82
CA GLY A 226 -2.68 -18.68 10.24
C GLY A 226 -3.04 -20.04 10.84
N CYS A 227 -2.05 -20.89 11.05
CA CYS A 227 -2.25 -22.18 11.68
C CYS A 227 -2.35 -22.14 13.21
N HIS A 228 -2.21 -21.00 13.88
CA HIS A 228 -2.39 -20.87 15.34
C HIS A 228 -3.53 -19.89 15.72
N THR A 229 -4.19 -19.29 14.73
CA THR A 229 -5.28 -18.33 14.95
C THR A 229 -6.63 -19.00 14.70
N SER A 230 -7.38 -19.22 15.77
CA SER A 230 -8.77 -19.71 15.73
C SER A 230 -9.77 -18.56 15.58
N GLY A 231 -11.06 -18.89 15.39
CA GLY A 231 -12.16 -17.93 15.33
C GLY A 231 -12.81 -17.82 13.97
N VAL A 232 -13.56 -16.74 13.76
CA VAL A 232 -14.35 -16.49 12.53
C VAL A 232 -13.70 -15.35 11.75
N LEU A 233 -13.71 -15.44 10.41
CA LEU A 233 -13.24 -14.36 9.54
C LEU A 233 -14.17 -13.14 9.65
N PRO A 234 -13.62 -11.91 9.61
CA PRO A 234 -14.42 -10.70 9.54
C PRO A 234 -15.19 -10.62 8.21
N GLY A 235 -16.16 -9.71 8.11
CA GLY A 235 -16.94 -9.48 6.88
C GLY A 235 -18.36 -10.06 6.88
N GLY A 236 -18.87 -10.53 8.03
CA GLY A 236 -20.29 -10.89 8.20
C GLY A 236 -20.75 -12.21 7.58
N LEU A 237 -19.85 -12.94 6.90
CA LEU A 237 -20.15 -14.22 6.26
C LEU A 237 -20.06 -15.43 7.20
N ASN A 238 -19.72 -15.22 8.48
CA ASN A 238 -19.60 -16.26 9.50
C ASN A 238 -18.70 -17.44 9.09
N VAL A 239 -17.64 -17.17 8.33
CA VAL A 239 -16.71 -18.20 7.85
C VAL A 239 -15.69 -18.55 8.93
N GLU A 240 -15.71 -19.79 9.41
CA GLU A 240 -14.77 -20.26 10.42
C GLU A 240 -13.34 -20.44 9.86
N ARG A 241 -12.34 -20.01 10.64
CA ARG A 241 -10.92 -20.30 10.36
C ARG A 241 -10.65 -21.79 10.57
N ARG A 242 -10.25 -22.48 9.50
CA ARG A 242 -10.04 -23.95 9.52
C ARG A 242 -8.60 -24.37 9.86
N ALA A 243 -7.61 -23.56 9.47
CA ALA A 243 -6.20 -23.96 9.50
C ALA A 243 -5.71 -24.38 10.90
N ALA A 244 -6.16 -23.71 11.96
CA ALA A 244 -5.77 -24.06 13.33
C ALA A 244 -6.28 -25.44 13.80
N LYS A 245 -7.38 -25.94 13.23
CA LYS A 245 -7.96 -27.26 13.56
C LYS A 245 -7.32 -28.42 12.78
N LEU A 246 -6.54 -28.13 11.74
CA LEU A 246 -5.91 -29.13 10.86
C LEU A 246 -4.47 -29.46 11.29
N LYS A 247 -4.03 -28.90 12.41
CA LYS A 247 -2.71 -29.16 12.99
C LYS A 247 -2.69 -30.39 13.87
#